data_AF-A0A6N7C8F8-F1
#
_entry.id   AF-A0A6N7C8F8-F1
#
_cell.length_a   1.000
_cell.length_b   1.000
_cell.length_c   1.000
_cell.angle_alpha   90.00
_cell.angle_beta   90.00
_cell.angle_gamma   90.00
#
_symmetry.space_group_name_H-M   'P 1'
#
loop_
_entity.id
_entity.type
_entity.pdbx_description
1 polymer ?
#
loop_
_entity_poly.entity_id
_entity_poly.type
_entity_poly.pdbx_seq_one_letter_code
_entity_poly.pdbx_strand_id
1 'polypeptide(L)'
;MTKALRAAITAIFLIVLAGCGTDEDSAQTSDQLSSAPSGSAVVSSAREELDSAQETAEARLDDAKLAAFVVSFRTGYADLSRDRDDEDIEQIAITSCTDIAQGADEQAVKSTIGSLAENNGTRPTPEQTQQIYVLVRPACP
;
A
#
# COMPACT_ATOMS: atom_id res chain seq x y z
N MET A 1 -6.96 -41.66 26.77
CA MET A 1 -8.05 -42.00 25.82
C MET A 1 -8.69 -40.66 25.47
N THR A 2 -8.63 -40.11 24.27
CA THR A 2 -8.66 -40.62 22.89
C THR A 2 -7.78 -39.75 21.98
N LYS A 3 -7.23 -40.39 20.95
CA LYS A 3 -6.42 -39.81 19.88
C LYS A 3 -7.30 -39.00 18.92
N ALA A 4 -6.76 -37.93 18.33
CA ALA A 4 -7.14 -37.49 16.99
C ALA A 4 -5.97 -36.75 16.31
N LEU A 5 -5.34 -37.50 15.40
CA LEU A 5 -4.41 -37.08 14.36
C LEU A 5 -5.19 -36.29 13.30
N ARG A 6 -4.73 -35.09 12.89
CA ARG A 6 -5.11 -34.49 11.60
C ARG A 6 -3.92 -33.79 10.96
N ALA A 7 -3.52 -34.36 9.83
CA ALA A 7 -2.61 -33.81 8.84
C ALA A 7 -3.28 -32.70 8.02
N ALA A 8 -2.52 -31.71 7.58
CA ALA A 8 -2.86 -30.82 6.46
C ALA A 8 -1.53 -30.31 5.87
N ILE A 9 -0.97 -31.06 4.92
CA ILE A 9 -0.87 -30.71 3.50
C ILE A 9 -0.11 -29.39 3.30
N THR A 10 1.21 -29.53 3.19
CA THR A 10 2.12 -28.52 2.64
C THR A 10 1.83 -28.42 1.14
N ALA A 11 1.03 -27.42 0.73
CA ALA A 11 0.89 -27.06 -0.68
C ALA A 11 1.95 -26.01 -1.00
N ILE A 12 3.04 -26.45 -1.61
CA ILE A 12 4.06 -25.62 -2.24
C ILE A 12 3.41 -24.98 -3.48
N PHE A 13 3.29 -23.66 -3.49
CA PHE A 13 2.92 -22.91 -4.70
C PHE A 13 4.17 -22.24 -5.26
N LEU A 14 4.77 -22.87 -6.27
CA LEU A 14 5.77 -22.27 -7.15
C LEU A 14 5.01 -21.49 -8.22
N ILE A 15 4.98 -20.17 -8.13
CA ILE A 15 4.60 -19.32 -9.26
C ILE A 15 5.86 -19.06 -10.08
N VAL A 16 5.98 -19.79 -11.19
CA VAL A 16 6.95 -19.50 -12.25
C VAL A 16 6.45 -18.26 -12.98
N LEU A 17 7.26 -17.19 -13.00
CA LEU A 17 7.06 -16.07 -13.89
C LEU A 17 7.29 -16.54 -15.32
N ALA A 18 6.22 -16.75 -16.09
CA ALA A 18 6.30 -16.84 -17.53
C ALA A 18 6.29 -15.40 -18.10
N GLY A 19 7.49 -14.84 -18.24
CA GLY A 19 7.73 -13.64 -19.02
C GLY A 19 7.45 -13.87 -20.50
N CYS A 20 6.86 -12.86 -21.13
CA CYS A 20 6.67 -12.78 -22.59
C CYS A 20 8.05 -12.58 -23.26
N GLY A 21 8.46 -13.50 -24.13
CA GLY A 21 9.71 -13.43 -24.87
C GLY A 21 9.85 -14.54 -25.92
N THR A 22 9.58 -14.13 -27.17
CA THR A 22 9.99 -14.68 -28.48
C THR A 22 11.00 -15.85 -28.56
N ASP A 23 10.57 -16.88 -29.31
CA ASP A 23 11.24 -17.86 -30.21
C ASP A 23 12.67 -18.44 -29.96
N GLU A 24 12.69 -19.77 -30.02
CA GLU A 24 13.70 -20.76 -30.47
C GLU A 24 14.93 -21.18 -29.59
N ASP A 25 14.94 -22.50 -29.34
CA ASP A 25 16.03 -23.48 -29.12
C ASP A 25 17.00 -23.38 -27.91
N SER A 26 16.66 -24.19 -26.90
CA SER A 26 17.52 -25.21 -26.26
C SER A 26 19.03 -24.93 -26.08
N ALA A 27 19.43 -24.46 -24.89
CA ALA A 27 20.60 -25.02 -24.20
C ALA A 27 20.68 -24.56 -22.74
N GLN A 28 21.01 -25.54 -21.91
CA GLN A 28 21.25 -25.50 -20.47
C GLN A 28 22.33 -24.46 -20.11
N THR A 29 22.31 -23.91 -18.90
CA THR A 29 23.25 -24.27 -17.81
C THR A 29 23.05 -23.31 -16.63
N SER A 30 23.08 -23.90 -15.45
CA SER A 30 23.12 -23.27 -14.13
C SER A 30 24.30 -22.30 -13.95
N ASP A 31 24.22 -21.61 -12.80
CA ASP A 31 25.31 -21.08 -11.99
C ASP A 31 25.50 -19.56 -11.94
N GLN A 32 25.02 -19.04 -10.81
CA GLN A 32 25.81 -18.33 -9.80
C GLN A 32 26.43 -16.96 -10.12
N LEU A 33 25.96 -16.03 -9.29
CA LEU A 33 26.76 -15.25 -8.33
C LEU A 33 27.28 -13.88 -8.79
N SER A 34 26.80 -12.90 -8.01
CA SER A 34 27.43 -11.63 -7.65
C SER A 34 27.69 -10.59 -8.74
N SER A 35 26.97 -9.48 -8.62
CA SER A 35 27.62 -8.20 -8.30
C SER A 35 26.64 -7.22 -7.65
N ALA A 36 27.19 -6.43 -6.74
CA ALA A 36 26.56 -5.48 -5.83
C ALA A 36 25.90 -4.27 -6.58
N PRO A 37 25.19 -3.37 -5.86
CA PRO A 37 24.11 -2.55 -6.40
C PRO A 37 24.63 -1.35 -7.17
N SER A 38 24.14 -1.18 -8.40
CA SER A 38 24.13 0.13 -9.07
C SER A 38 22.76 0.75 -8.84
N GLY A 39 22.71 1.70 -7.90
CA GLY A 39 21.55 2.53 -7.64
C GLY A 39 21.25 3.48 -8.81
N SER A 40 20.02 4.02 -8.77
CA SER A 40 19.53 5.20 -9.50
C SER A 40 18.92 5.07 -10.91
N ALA A 41 18.67 3.88 -11.46
CA ALA A 41 17.87 3.78 -12.70
C ALA A 41 16.44 3.26 -12.49
N VAL A 42 16.26 2.21 -11.67
CA VAL A 42 14.94 1.61 -11.40
C VAL A 42 14.06 2.42 -10.43
N VAL A 43 14.67 3.33 -9.67
CA VAL A 43 13.96 4.21 -8.74
C VAL A 43 13.30 5.37 -9.47
N SER A 44 13.88 5.83 -10.59
CA SER A 44 13.30 6.94 -11.35
C SER A 44 11.97 6.56 -11.99
N SER A 45 11.89 5.40 -12.67
CA SER A 45 10.64 4.95 -13.29
C SER A 45 9.57 4.61 -12.26
N ALA A 46 9.93 4.00 -11.12
CA ALA A 46 8.98 3.76 -10.04
C ALA A 46 8.48 5.05 -9.38
N ARG A 47 9.34 6.07 -9.24
CA ARG A 47 8.94 7.39 -8.75
C ARG A 47 8.06 8.13 -9.75
N GLU A 48 8.35 8.06 -11.05
CA GLU A 48 7.53 8.67 -12.08
C GLU A 48 6.13 8.03 -12.14
N GLU A 49 6.02 6.71 -11.97
CA GLU A 49 4.72 6.05 -11.86
C GLU A 49 3.98 6.39 -10.56
N LEU A 50 4.69 6.50 -9.43
CA LEU A 50 4.11 6.94 -8.16
C LEU A 50 3.61 8.39 -8.22
N ASP A 51 4.39 9.29 -8.81
CA ASP A 51 4.05 10.70 -8.99
C ASP A 51 2.83 10.84 -9.91
N SER A 52 2.82 10.12 -11.04
CA SER A 52 1.69 10.08 -11.97
C SER A 52 0.42 9.49 -11.34
N ALA A 53 0.56 8.44 -10.52
CA ALA A 53 -0.56 7.80 -9.83
C ALA A 53 -1.11 8.69 -8.70
N GLN A 54 -0.23 9.40 -8.00
CA GLN A 54 -0.61 10.36 -6.98
C GLN A 54 -1.32 11.57 -7.60
N GLU A 55 -0.78 12.17 -8.67
CA GLU A 55 -1.45 13.25 -9.40
C GLU A 55 -2.82 12.81 -9.93
N THR A 56 -2.94 11.55 -10.38
CA THR A 56 -4.22 10.98 -10.81
C THR A 56 -5.19 10.80 -9.63
N ALA A 57 -4.70 10.35 -8.47
CA ALA A 57 -5.52 10.19 -7.27
C ALA A 57 -6.00 11.54 -6.74
N GLU A 58 -5.13 12.55 -6.72
CA GLU A 58 -5.45 13.94 -6.37
C GLU A 58 -6.44 14.55 -7.39
N ALA A 59 -6.29 14.28 -8.68
CA ALA A 59 -7.25 14.75 -9.69
C ALA A 59 -8.63 14.08 -9.58
N ARG A 60 -8.72 12.89 -8.96
CA ARG A 60 -9.98 12.13 -8.79
C ARG A 60 -10.61 12.35 -7.41
N LEU A 61 -9.81 12.69 -6.40
CA LEU A 61 -10.23 13.16 -5.09
C LEU A 61 -10.40 14.68 -5.16
N ASP A 62 -11.62 15.15 -5.42
CA ASP A 62 -11.88 16.58 -5.40
C ASP A 62 -11.62 17.20 -4.01
N ASP A 63 -11.25 18.49 -3.99
CA ASP A 63 -10.95 19.24 -2.75
C ASP A 63 -12.04 19.11 -1.69
N ALA A 64 -13.31 19.00 -2.08
CA ALA A 64 -14.41 18.89 -1.13
C ALA A 64 -14.39 17.53 -0.40
N LYS A 65 -14.00 16.45 -1.07
CA LYS A 65 -13.78 15.14 -0.43
C LYS A 65 -12.58 15.15 0.50
N LEU A 66 -11.47 15.79 0.10
CA LEU A 66 -10.28 15.94 0.94
C LEU A 66 -10.59 16.75 2.20
N ALA A 67 -11.23 17.91 2.06
CA ALA A 67 -11.68 18.71 3.18
C ALA A 67 -12.65 17.95 4.10
N ALA A 68 -13.59 17.19 3.53
CA ALA A 68 -14.50 16.34 4.31
C ALA A 68 -13.77 15.22 5.06
N PHE A 69 -12.75 14.62 4.44
CA PHE A 69 -11.88 13.65 5.08
C PHE A 69 -11.13 14.29 6.25
N VAL A 70 -10.48 15.44 6.06
CA VAL A 70 -9.76 16.16 7.11
C VAL A 70 -10.66 16.46 8.30
N VAL A 71 -11.86 17.02 8.05
CA VAL A 71 -12.83 17.31 9.10
C VAL A 71 -13.23 16.04 9.86
N SER A 72 -13.52 14.95 9.13
CA SER A 72 -13.90 13.66 9.72
C SER A 72 -12.76 13.06 10.54
N PHE A 73 -11.52 13.14 10.03
CA PHE A 73 -10.33 12.63 10.68
C PHE A 73 -10.04 13.40 11.97
N ARG A 74 -10.05 14.74 11.92
CA ARG A 74 -9.86 15.61 13.11
C ARG A 74 -10.94 15.36 14.17
N THR A 75 -12.18 15.16 13.74
CA THR A 75 -13.31 14.90 14.65
C THR A 75 -13.20 13.52 15.30
N GLY A 76 -12.79 12.50 14.55
CA GLY A 76 -12.70 11.12 15.04
C GLY A 76 -11.41 10.80 15.80
N TYR A 77 -10.33 11.53 15.52
CA TYR A 77 -8.98 11.19 15.95
C TYR A 77 -8.18 12.43 16.41
N ALA A 78 -8.62 13.06 17.49
CA ALA A 78 -7.98 14.27 18.03
C ALA A 78 -6.48 14.08 18.31
N ASP A 79 -6.07 12.95 18.90
CA ASP A 79 -4.66 12.68 19.20
C ASP A 79 -3.81 12.45 17.92
N LEU A 80 -4.40 11.82 16.89
CA LEU A 80 -3.72 11.55 15.63
C LEU A 80 -3.61 12.78 14.72
N SER A 81 -4.43 13.80 14.96
CA SER A 81 -4.49 15.04 14.16
C SER A 81 -3.90 16.26 14.84
N ARG A 82 -3.51 16.13 16.12
CA ARG A 82 -2.97 17.23 16.91
C ARG A 82 -1.71 17.80 16.27
N ASP A 83 -1.65 19.12 16.17
CA ASP A 83 -0.49 19.84 15.64
C ASP A 83 -0.09 19.46 14.20
N ARG A 84 -0.99 18.82 13.44
CA ARG A 84 -0.83 18.54 12.01
C ARG A 84 -1.56 19.58 11.17
N ASP A 85 -0.98 19.92 10.02
CA ASP A 85 -1.64 20.72 9.00
C ASP A 85 -2.67 19.88 8.22
N ASP A 86 -3.57 20.53 7.49
CA ASP A 86 -4.63 19.84 6.75
C ASP A 86 -4.03 19.00 5.61
N GLU A 87 -3.03 19.53 4.91
CA GLU A 87 -2.32 18.85 3.82
C GLU A 87 -1.67 17.53 4.28
N ASP A 88 -1.10 17.51 5.49
CA ASP A 88 -0.53 16.29 6.07
C ASP A 88 -1.62 15.24 6.31
N ILE A 89 -2.82 15.66 6.70
CA ILE A 89 -3.95 14.74 6.93
C ILE A 89 -4.50 14.27 5.58
N GLU A 90 -4.63 15.15 4.60
CA GLU A 90 -5.06 14.81 3.23
C GLU A 90 -4.18 13.73 2.61
N GLN A 91 -2.86 13.78 2.85
CA GLN A 91 -1.92 12.77 2.35
C GLN A 91 -2.24 11.34 2.80
N ILE A 92 -2.92 11.17 3.95
CA ILE A 92 -3.42 9.85 4.38
C ILE A 92 -4.42 9.31 3.35
N ALA A 93 -5.37 10.14 2.90
CA ALA A 93 -6.38 9.76 1.92
C ALA A 93 -5.77 9.58 0.52
N ILE A 94 -4.93 10.54 0.09
CA ILE A 94 -4.30 10.55 -1.23
C ILE A 94 -3.43 9.30 -1.43
N THR A 95 -2.51 9.04 -0.50
CA THR A 95 -1.61 7.88 -0.60
C THR A 95 -2.39 6.56 -0.53
N SER A 96 -3.37 6.47 0.36
CA SER A 96 -4.18 5.26 0.49
C SER A 96 -5.03 4.98 -0.76
N CYS A 97 -5.61 6.02 -1.38
CA CYS A 97 -6.32 5.85 -2.64
C CYS A 97 -5.39 5.50 -3.80
N THR A 98 -4.16 6.02 -3.78
CA THR A 98 -3.10 5.67 -4.74
C THR A 98 -2.72 4.20 -4.62
N ASP A 99 -2.57 3.68 -3.40
CA ASP A 99 -2.33 2.25 -3.14
C ASP A 99 -3.50 1.39 -3.64
N ILE A 100 -4.74 1.80 -3.35
CA ILE A 100 -5.96 1.10 -3.81
C ILE A 100 -6.03 1.07 -5.35
N ALA A 101 -5.76 2.20 -6.01
CA ALA A 101 -5.80 2.30 -7.47
C ALA A 101 -4.73 1.43 -8.15
N GLN A 102 -3.58 1.24 -7.49
CA GLN A 102 -2.52 0.33 -7.92
C GLN A 102 -2.82 -1.15 -7.62
N GLY A 103 -3.95 -1.45 -6.97
CA GLY A 103 -4.37 -2.82 -6.67
C GLY A 103 -3.72 -3.41 -5.41
N ALA A 104 -3.21 -2.57 -4.50
CA ALA A 104 -2.77 -3.03 -3.19
C ALA A 104 -3.93 -3.69 -2.44
N ASP A 105 -3.64 -4.79 -1.73
CA ASP A 105 -4.65 -5.45 -0.93
C ASP A 105 -4.98 -4.66 0.35
N GLU A 106 -6.12 -4.97 0.96
CA GLU A 106 -6.61 -4.23 2.13
C GLU A 106 -5.61 -4.24 3.31
N GLN A 107 -4.86 -5.33 3.52
CA GLN A 107 -3.88 -5.39 4.61
C GLN A 107 -2.73 -4.42 4.36
N ALA A 108 -2.25 -4.34 3.12
CA ALA A 108 -1.22 -3.40 2.70
C ALA A 108 -1.68 -1.94 2.89
N VAL A 109 -2.86 -1.59 2.37
CA VAL A 109 -3.42 -0.23 2.49
C VAL A 109 -3.61 0.16 3.97
N LYS A 110 -4.12 -0.75 4.81
CA LYS A 110 -4.25 -0.51 6.26
C LYS A 110 -2.90 -0.30 6.94
N SER A 111 -1.85 -1.00 6.50
CA SER A 111 -0.50 -0.78 7.00
C SER A 111 0.02 0.61 6.63
N THR A 112 -0.23 1.05 5.40
CA THR A 112 0.08 2.42 4.94
C THR A 112 -0.66 3.46 5.78
N ILE A 113 -1.99 3.33 5.92
CA ILE A 113 -2.82 4.19 6.77
C ILE A 113 -2.28 4.26 8.19
N GLY A 114 -1.99 3.10 8.80
CA GLY A 114 -1.48 3.04 10.16
C GLY A 114 -0.16 3.78 10.35
N SER A 115 0.66 3.83 9.30
CA SER A 115 1.95 4.54 9.30
C SER A 115 1.77 6.05 9.07
N LEU A 116 0.91 6.45 8.14
CA LEU A 116 0.65 7.86 7.83
C LEU A 116 -0.20 8.58 8.89
N ALA A 117 -1.06 7.85 9.58
CA ALA A 117 -1.89 8.37 10.66
C ALA A 117 -1.18 8.37 12.02
N GLU A 118 0.01 7.75 12.13
CA GLU A 118 0.85 7.89 13.32
C GLU A 118 1.26 9.36 13.48
N ASN A 119 1.16 9.88 14.71
CA ASN A 119 1.47 11.27 15.00
C ASN A 119 2.15 11.40 16.36
N ASN A 120 3.30 12.06 16.42
CA ASN A 120 4.03 12.31 17.66
C ASN A 120 4.23 11.05 18.54
N GLY A 121 4.49 9.89 17.91
CA GLY A 121 4.64 8.59 18.57
C GLY A 121 3.34 7.92 19.00
N THR A 122 2.18 8.54 18.72
CA THR A 122 0.87 7.93 18.92
C THR A 122 0.46 7.18 17.65
N ARG A 123 0.42 5.86 17.74
CA ARG A 123 -0.04 5.01 16.64
C ARG A 123 -1.55 4.81 16.70
N PRO A 124 -2.26 4.79 15.56
CA PRO A 124 -3.65 4.36 15.54
C PRO A 124 -3.78 2.90 16.02
N THR A 125 -4.86 2.59 16.72
CA THR A 125 -5.19 1.18 17.02
C THR A 125 -5.58 0.43 15.74
N PRO A 126 -5.62 -0.92 15.76
CA PRO A 126 -6.11 -1.70 14.62
C PRO A 126 -7.54 -1.32 14.22
N GLU A 127 -8.41 -1.06 15.18
CA GLU A 127 -9.80 -0.62 14.94
C GLU A 127 -9.85 0.77 14.33
N GLN A 128 -9.05 1.71 14.84
CA GLN A 128 -8.94 3.06 14.27
C GLN A 128 -8.43 3.01 12.82
N THR A 129 -7.42 2.19 12.56
CA THR A 129 -6.85 1.98 11.23
C THR A 129 -7.90 1.41 10.26
N GLN A 130 -8.66 0.40 10.69
CA GLN A 130 -9.75 -0.17 9.91
C GLN A 130 -10.83 0.89 9.61
N GLN A 131 -11.12 1.77 10.57
CA GLN A 131 -12.15 2.77 10.43
C GLN A 131 -11.72 3.92 9.51
N ILE A 132 -10.44 4.33 9.55
CA ILE A 132 -9.86 5.27 8.58
C ILE A 132 -9.90 4.65 7.18
N TYR A 133 -9.58 3.36 7.02
CA TYR A 133 -9.69 2.69 5.72
C TYR A 133 -11.13 2.71 5.18
N VAL A 134 -12.13 2.46 6.03
CA VAL A 134 -13.55 2.54 5.64
C VAL A 134 -13.97 3.97 5.30
N LEU A 135 -13.34 4.99 5.90
CA LEU A 135 -13.56 6.39 5.57
C LEU A 135 -12.97 6.77 4.21
N VAL A 136 -11.76 6.28 3.90
CA VAL A 136 -11.04 6.63 2.65
C VAL A 136 -11.59 5.90 1.44
N ARG A 137 -11.79 4.57 1.54
CA ARG A 137 -12.15 3.71 0.41
C ARG A 137 -13.31 4.22 -0.47
N PRO A 138 -14.45 4.72 0.06
CA PRO A 138 -15.55 5.21 -0.78
C PRO A 138 -15.24 6.53 -1.51
N ALA A 139 -14.21 7.26 -1.10
CA ALA A 139 -13.80 8.50 -1.77
C ALA A 139 -12.86 8.24 -2.96
N CYS A 140 -12.21 7.08 -3.01
CA CYS A 140 -11.19 6.74 -3.99
C CYS A 140 -11.74 6.57 -5.43
N PRO A 141 -10.91 6.86 -6.45
CA PRO A 141 -11.23 6.69 -7.88
C PRO A 141 -11.60 5.30 -8.37
#